data_AF-A0A1Q6RTV7-F1
#
_entry.id   AF-A0A1Q6RTV7-F1
#
_cell.length_a   1.000
_cell.length_b   1.000
_cell.length_c   1.000
_cell.angle_alpha   90.00
_cell.angle_beta   90.00
_cell.angle_gamma   90.00
#
_symmetry.space_group_name_H-M   'P 1'
#
loop_
_entity.id
_entity.type
_entity.pdbx_description
1 polymer ?
#
loop_
_entity_poly.entity_id
_entity_poly.type
_entity_poly.pdbx_seq_one_letter_code
_entity_poly.pdbx_strand_id
1 'polypeptide(L)'
;MKVIKIKFEYGCFPVWIYGENNEWIENDLPPYLIGDSDIDPKFLNIQKIYDSLYLDDGKEFKYIGFKEAEKRENFFGELLLVINLLKNKLNDEYIIEDNMDFLKKTIN
;
A
#
# COMPACT_ATOMS: atom_id res chain seq x y z
N MET A 1 3.23 -21.01 2.43
CA MET A 1 2.48 -20.02 1.63
C MET A 1 3.16 -18.67 1.76
N LYS A 2 3.32 -17.93 0.66
CA LYS A 2 3.87 -16.57 0.70
C LYS A 2 2.85 -15.60 1.29
N VAL A 3 3.31 -14.50 1.86
CA VAL A 3 2.47 -13.49 2.50
C VAL A 3 2.71 -12.14 1.83
N ILE A 4 1.63 -11.45 1.47
CA ILE A 4 1.67 -10.03 1.11
C ILE A 4 1.19 -9.24 2.32
N LYS A 5 1.99 -8.26 2.72
CA LYS A 5 1.62 -7.29 3.76
C LYS A 5 1.44 -5.93 3.11
N ILE A 6 0.29 -5.31 3.35
CA ILE A 6 0.09 -3.91 2.98
C ILE A 6 0.71 -3.06 4.08
N LYS A 7 1.75 -2.30 3.72
CA LYS A 7 2.48 -1.41 4.62
C LYS A 7 2.91 -0.16 3.88
N PHE A 8 3.01 0.92 4.62
CA PHE A 8 3.36 2.22 4.09
C PHE A 8 4.64 2.74 4.74
N GLU A 9 5.62 3.04 3.88
CA GLU A 9 6.85 3.72 4.22
C GLU A 9 7.08 4.78 3.14
N TYR A 10 7.56 5.97 3.52
CA TYR A 10 7.74 7.09 2.59
C TYR A 10 8.69 6.68 1.46
N GLY A 11 8.23 6.85 0.21
CA GLY A 11 8.98 6.49 -0.99
C GLY A 11 8.98 5.00 -1.35
N CYS A 12 8.26 4.16 -0.60
CA CYS A 12 8.17 2.73 -0.86
C CYS A 12 6.82 2.33 -1.48
N PHE A 13 6.83 1.26 -2.25
CA PHE A 13 5.61 0.70 -2.82
C PHE A 13 4.75 0.08 -1.69
N PRO A 14 3.41 0.09 -1.74
CA PRO A 14 2.59 -0.33 -0.59
C PRO A 14 2.54 -1.86 -0.36
N VAL A 15 3.06 -2.65 -1.30
CA VAL A 15 2.98 -4.12 -1.32
C VAL A 15 4.32 -4.72 -0.91
N TRP A 16 4.33 -5.51 0.17
CA TRP A 16 5.52 -6.16 0.69
C TRP A 16 5.35 -7.68 0.65
N ILE A 17 6.17 -8.35 -0.13
CA ILE A 17 6.12 -9.80 -0.31
C ILE A 17 7.10 -10.47 0.65
N TYR A 18 6.59 -11.44 1.38
CA TYR A 18 7.32 -12.28 2.31
C TYR A 18 7.20 -13.74 1.90
N GLY A 19 8.27 -14.49 2.15
CA GLY A 19 8.30 -15.94 1.95
C GLY A 19 7.63 -16.70 3.10
N GLU A 20 7.74 -18.02 3.04
CA GLU A 20 6.98 -18.91 3.92
C GLU A 20 7.47 -18.88 5.38
N ASN A 21 8.72 -18.48 5.59
CA ASN A 21 9.33 -18.32 6.91
C ASN A 21 9.30 -16.85 7.37
N ASN A 22 8.43 -16.04 6.77
CA ASN A 22 8.29 -14.60 7.02
C ASN A 22 9.59 -13.82 6.73
N GLU A 23 10.45 -14.35 5.86
CA GLU A 23 11.58 -13.64 5.27
C GLU A 23 11.09 -12.61 4.26
N TRP A 24 11.67 -11.41 4.26
CA TRP A 24 11.36 -10.40 3.26
C TRP A 24 11.93 -10.82 1.90
N ILE A 25 11.11 -10.72 0.84
CA ILE A 25 11.50 -11.06 -0.54
C ILE A 25 11.67 -9.78 -1.36
N GLU A 26 10.58 -9.01 -1.53
CA GLU A 26 10.57 -7.83 -2.41
C GLU A 26 9.48 -6.82 -2.00
N ASN A 27 9.62 -5.59 -2.46
CA ASN A 27 8.66 -4.50 -2.28
C ASN A 27 8.08 -4.07 -3.64
N ASP A 28 7.26 -4.94 -4.22
CA ASP A 28 6.61 -4.75 -5.50
C ASP A 28 5.36 -5.65 -5.59
N LEU A 29 4.62 -5.57 -6.69
CA LEU A 29 3.63 -6.57 -7.06
C LEU A 29 4.31 -7.91 -7.40
N PRO A 30 3.60 -9.05 -7.25
CA PRO A 30 4.04 -10.30 -7.84
C PRO A 30 4.36 -10.11 -9.35
N PRO A 31 5.42 -10.73 -9.89
CA PRO A 31 5.92 -10.41 -11.23
C PRO A 31 4.89 -10.45 -12.37
N TYR A 32 3.87 -11.30 -12.27
CA TYR A 32 2.81 -11.44 -13.28
C TYR A 32 1.71 -10.37 -13.17
N LEU A 33 1.72 -9.53 -12.13
CA LEU A 33 0.84 -8.36 -11.97
C LEU A 33 1.55 -7.03 -12.22
N ILE A 34 2.87 -7.04 -12.41
CA ILE A 34 3.62 -5.83 -12.82
C ILE A 34 3.13 -5.40 -14.20
N GLY A 35 2.73 -4.13 -14.34
CA GLY A 35 2.13 -3.61 -15.57
C GLY A 35 0.65 -3.99 -15.78
N ASP A 36 0.01 -4.66 -14.82
CA ASP A 36 -1.44 -4.88 -14.84
C ASP A 36 -2.17 -3.54 -14.84
N SER A 37 -2.98 -3.30 -15.87
CA SER A 37 -3.63 -1.99 -16.09
C SER A 37 -4.61 -1.59 -15.00
N ASP A 38 -5.09 -2.53 -14.20
CA ASP A 38 -6.06 -2.26 -13.15
C ASP A 38 -5.39 -2.01 -11.80
N ILE A 39 -4.35 -2.78 -11.46
CA ILE A 39 -3.77 -2.82 -10.11
C ILE A 39 -2.55 -1.90 -9.99
N ASP A 40 -1.60 -2.01 -10.90
CA ASP A 40 -0.32 -1.29 -10.83
C ASP A 40 -0.51 0.24 -10.74
N PRO A 41 -1.24 0.91 -11.64
CA PRO A 41 -1.46 2.35 -11.53
C PRO A 41 -2.22 2.77 -10.27
N LYS A 42 -3.05 1.89 -9.69
CA LYS A 42 -3.78 2.19 -8.45
C LYS A 42 -2.85 2.17 -7.25
N PHE A 43 -1.97 1.17 -7.12
CA PHE A 43 -0.99 1.16 -6.04
C PHE A 43 0.04 2.29 -6.18
N LEU A 44 0.46 2.64 -7.40
CA LEU A 44 1.28 3.83 -7.64
C LEU A 44 0.57 5.12 -7.18
N ASN A 45 -0.73 5.26 -7.44
CA ASN A 45 -1.50 6.41 -6.95
C ASN A 45 -1.61 6.43 -5.43
N ILE A 46 -1.85 5.27 -4.80
CA ILE A 46 -1.90 5.11 -3.36
C ILE A 46 -0.56 5.49 -2.71
N GLN A 47 0.56 5.03 -3.26
CA GLN A 47 1.90 5.45 -2.83
C GLN A 47 2.05 6.97 -2.93
N LYS A 48 1.74 7.54 -4.10
CA LYS A 48 1.86 8.99 -4.32
C LYS A 48 1.04 9.81 -3.32
N ILE A 49 -0.18 9.38 -3.00
CA ILE A 49 -1.00 10.05 -1.99
C ILE A 49 -0.36 9.92 -0.61
N TYR A 50 0.11 8.74 -0.23
CA TYR A 50 0.79 8.53 1.05
C TYR A 50 2.07 9.38 1.18
N ASP A 51 2.90 9.42 0.15
CA ASP A 51 4.12 10.23 0.12
C ASP A 51 3.80 11.73 0.25
N SER A 52 2.67 12.18 -0.32
CA SER A 52 2.21 13.57 -0.18
C SER A 52 1.78 13.95 1.25
N LEU A 53 1.64 12.97 2.15
CA LEU A 53 1.42 13.21 3.58
C LEU A 53 2.70 13.60 4.32
N TYR A 54 3.82 13.68 3.62
CA TYR A 54 5.09 14.16 4.13
C TYR A 54 5.48 15.47 3.45
N LEU A 55 5.95 16.43 4.25
CA LEU A 55 6.76 17.54 3.78
C LEU A 55 8.20 17.05 3.69
N ASP A 56 8.75 17.08 2.48
CA ASP A 56 10.16 16.80 2.20
C ASP A 56 10.67 17.86 1.22
N ASP A 57 11.30 18.91 1.73
CA ASP A 57 11.82 20.04 0.93
C ASP A 57 13.36 20.10 0.89
N GLY A 58 14.02 19.03 1.35
CA GLY A 58 15.47 18.94 1.50
C GLY A 58 16.05 19.68 2.71
N LYS A 59 15.22 20.40 3.48
CA LYS A 59 15.60 21.02 4.76
C LYS A 59 14.87 20.37 5.93
N GLU A 60 13.58 20.11 5.75
CA GLU A 60 12.72 19.46 6.73
C GLU A 60 12.09 18.21 6.14
N PHE A 61 12.07 17.15 6.94
CA PHE A 61 11.28 15.95 6.68
C PHE A 61 10.26 15.76 7.80
N LYS A 62 8.97 15.89 7.48
CA LYS A 62 7.91 15.89 8.48
C LYS A 62 6.62 15.26 7.97
N TYR A 63 6.03 14.38 8.75
CA TYR A 63 4.66 13.93 8.52
C TYR A 63 3.65 15.06 8.79
N ILE A 64 2.88 15.42 7.77
CA ILE A 64 1.86 16.47 7.80
C ILE A 64 0.43 15.91 7.78
N GLY A 65 0.25 14.64 7.42
CA GLY A 65 -1.05 13.95 7.43
C GLY A 65 -2.07 14.53 6.46
N PHE A 66 -3.29 14.00 6.50
CA PHE A 66 -4.42 14.52 5.73
C PHE A 66 -4.95 15.82 6.36
N LYS A 67 -5.11 16.84 5.53
CA LYS A 67 -5.70 18.13 5.95
C LYS A 67 -7.22 18.10 6.01
N GLU A 68 -7.85 17.15 5.32
CA GLU A 68 -9.29 17.04 5.13
C GLU A 68 -9.71 15.59 5.36
N ALA A 69 -10.71 15.39 6.22
CA ALA A 69 -11.22 14.05 6.55
C ALA A 69 -11.74 13.30 5.31
N GLU A 70 -12.39 14.01 4.38
CA GLU A 70 -12.88 13.44 3.12
C GLU A 70 -11.76 12.83 2.28
N LYS A 71 -10.59 13.50 2.18
CA LYS A 71 -9.44 12.98 1.44
C LYS A 71 -8.89 11.71 2.07
N ARG A 72 -8.86 11.66 3.41
CA ARG A 72 -8.46 10.46 4.16
C ARG A 72 -9.44 9.32 3.91
N GLU A 73 -10.75 9.58 3.95
CA GLU A 73 -11.78 8.58 3.69
C GLU A 73 -11.69 8.04 2.26
N ASN A 74 -11.51 8.93 1.27
CA ASN A 74 -11.31 8.55 -0.13
C ASN A 74 -10.07 7.67 -0.31
N PHE A 75 -8.94 8.03 0.31
CA PHE A 75 -7.72 7.22 0.29
C PHE A 75 -7.97 5.80 0.81
N PHE A 76 -8.63 5.64 1.96
CA PHE A 76 -8.93 4.31 2.50
C PHE A 76 -9.98 3.54 1.68
N GLY A 77 -10.91 4.25 1.03
CA GLY A 77 -11.84 3.66 0.08
C GLY A 77 -11.12 3.09 -1.13
N GLU A 78 -10.23 3.86 -1.76
CA GLU A 78 -9.40 3.41 -2.88
C GLU A 78 -8.47 2.26 -2.48
N LEU A 79 -7.85 2.34 -1.30
CA LEU A 79 -6.99 1.29 -0.77
C LEU A 79 -7.75 -0.03 -0.60
N LEU A 80 -8.95 0.00 -0.01
CA LEU A 80 -9.78 -1.19 0.15
C LEU A 80 -10.15 -1.80 -1.21
N LEU A 81 -10.50 -0.97 -2.19
CA LEU A 81 -10.83 -1.42 -3.54
C LEU A 81 -9.65 -2.11 -4.22
N VAL A 82 -8.46 -1.51 -4.20
CA VAL A 82 -7.28 -2.11 -4.85
C VAL A 82 -6.82 -3.38 -4.15
N ILE A 83 -6.92 -3.45 -2.82
CA ILE A 83 -6.62 -4.67 -2.06
C ILE A 83 -7.59 -5.80 -2.43
N ASN A 84 -8.88 -5.50 -2.59
CA ASN A 84 -9.85 -6.51 -3.01
C ASN A 84 -9.60 -6.98 -4.45
N LEU A 85 -9.19 -6.08 -5.36
CA LEU A 85 -8.75 -6.46 -6.70
C LEU A 85 -7.52 -7.38 -6.64
N LEU A 86 -6.53 -7.05 -5.81
CA LEU A 86 -5.34 -7.86 -5.59
C LEU A 86 -5.70 -9.26 -5.06
N LYS A 87 -6.55 -9.34 -4.03
CA LYS A 87 -7.08 -10.60 -3.49
C LYS A 87 -7.72 -11.45 -4.60
N ASN A 88 -8.55 -10.84 -5.44
CA ASN A 88 -9.22 -11.55 -6.54
C ASN A 88 -8.25 -12.04 -7.63
N LYS A 89 -7.19 -11.28 -7.95
CA LYS A 89 -6.22 -11.70 -8.98
C LYS A 89 -5.25 -12.76 -8.48
N LEU A 90 -4.91 -12.74 -7.19
CA LEU A 90 -3.97 -13.68 -6.56
C LEU A 90 -4.62 -14.99 -6.10
N ASN A 91 -5.95 -15.04 -5.98
CA ASN A 91 -6.68 -16.19 -5.45
C ASN A 91 -6.05 -16.67 -4.11
N ASP A 92 -5.69 -17.94 -4.02
CA ASP A 92 -5.10 -18.57 -2.83
C ASP A 92 -3.57 -18.70 -2.88
N GLU A 93 -2.88 -18.06 -3.85
CA GLU A 93 -1.41 -18.15 -3.95
C GLU A 93 -0.70 -17.42 -2.82
N TYR A 94 -1.33 -16.38 -2.27
CA TYR A 94 -0.78 -15.51 -1.23
C TYR A 94 -1.79 -15.31 -0.10
N ILE A 95 -1.30 -15.31 1.15
CA ILE A 95 -2.04 -14.73 2.27
C ILE A 95 -1.89 -13.21 2.20
N ILE A 96 -3.00 -12.47 2.26
CA ILE A 96 -2.96 -11.00 2.23
C ILE A 96 -3.29 -10.44 3.62
N GLU A 97 -2.28 -9.85 4.27
CA GLU A 97 -2.39 -9.10 5.51
C GLU A 97 -2.55 -7.61 5.21
N ASP A 98 -3.80 -7.14 5.13
CA ASP A 98 -4.10 -5.75 4.73
C ASP A 98 -3.88 -4.69 5.83
N ASN A 99 -3.85 -5.10 7.10
CA ASN A 99 -3.64 -4.23 8.26
C ASN A 99 -4.55 -2.99 8.31
N MET A 100 -5.73 -3.01 7.68
CA MET A 100 -6.56 -1.81 7.48
C MET A 100 -6.94 -1.10 8.79
N ASP A 101 -7.27 -1.85 9.84
CA ASP A 101 -7.62 -1.29 11.15
C ASP A 101 -6.45 -0.61 11.84
N PHE A 102 -5.23 -1.13 11.65
CA PHE A 102 -4.01 -0.50 12.15
C PHE A 102 -3.72 0.77 11.36
N LEU A 103 -3.77 0.70 10.02
CA LEU A 103 -3.50 1.84 9.14
C LEU A 103 -4.47 3.00 9.39
N LYS A 104 -5.76 2.73 9.60
CA LYS A 104 -6.75 3.76 9.94
C LYS A 104 -6.45 4.45 11.28
N LYS A 105 -5.75 3.82 12.21
CA LYS A 105 -5.38 4.43 13.49
C LYS A 105 -4.09 5.24 13.41
N THR A 106 -3.20 4.91 12.48
CA THR A 106 -1.87 5.52 12.38
C THR A 106 -1.79 6.63 11.33
N ILE A 107 -2.56 6.53 10.25
CA ILE A 107 -2.61 7.54 9.20
C ILE A 107 -3.77 8.50 9.51
N ASN A 108 -3.42 9.72 9.93
CA ASN A 108 -4.34 10.79 10.31
C ASN A 108 -4.59 11.77 9.17
#